data_AF-A0AAQ3MZ11-F1
#
_entry.id   AF-A0AAQ3MZ11-F1
#
_cell.length_a   1.000
_cell.length_b   1.000
_cell.length_c   1.000
_cell.angle_alpha   90.00
_cell.angle_beta   90.00
_cell.angle_gamma   90.00
#
_symmetry.space_group_name_H-M   'P 1'
#
loop_
_entity.id
_entity.type
_entity.pdbx_description
1 polymer ?
#
loop_
_entity_poly.entity_id
_entity_poly.type
_entity_poly.pdbx_seq_one_letter_code
_entity_poly.pdbx_strand_id
1 'polypeptide(L)'
;MLVVLGYVSFLKWRGLRKNKGFGRVGCCPKEFVYKEVKLAIKEFHASRVIGNESFGTVYKALLESSRTITTIKSSTQDDGKTKFLPELSIIASLRHKNLVQLLGLCVEKGELLLEMLA
;
A
#
# COMPACT_ATOMS: atom_id res chain seq x y z
N MET A 1 6.24 -33.54 -25.76
CA MET A 1 6.38 -32.12 -26.15
C MET A 1 5.45 -31.16 -25.39
N LEU A 2 4.16 -31.49 -25.15
CA LEU A 2 3.22 -30.62 -24.43
C LEU A 2 3.62 -30.33 -22.97
N VAL A 3 4.22 -31.31 -22.27
CA VAL A 3 4.67 -31.15 -20.88
C VAL A 3 5.80 -30.12 -20.76
N VAL A 4 6.68 -30.05 -21.76
CA VAL A 4 7.79 -29.10 -21.81
C VAL A 4 7.27 -27.69 -22.09
N LEU A 5 6.30 -27.55 -23.00
CA LEU A 5 5.64 -26.26 -23.24
C LEU A 5 4.86 -25.77 -22.02
N GLY A 6 4.15 -26.67 -21.32
CA GLY A 6 3.48 -26.36 -20.06
C GLY A 6 4.47 -25.97 -18.95
N TYR A 7 5.59 -26.68 -18.82
CA TYR A 7 6.64 -26.41 -17.83
C TYR A 7 7.38 -25.09 -18.12
N VAL A 8 7.69 -24.80 -19.38
CA VAL A 8 8.30 -23.53 -19.81
C VAL A 8 7.30 -22.38 -19.63
N SER A 9 6.02 -22.60 -19.89
CA SER A 9 4.97 -21.61 -19.62
C SER A 9 4.84 -21.34 -18.11
N PHE A 10 4.91 -22.37 -17.27
CA PHE A 10 4.84 -22.26 -15.82
C PHE A 10 6.09 -21.61 -15.20
N LEU A 11 7.30 -21.92 -15.69
CA LEU A 11 8.54 -21.24 -15.28
C LEU A 11 8.57 -19.78 -15.74
N LYS A 12 8.09 -19.49 -16.95
CA LYS A 12 7.95 -18.12 -17.45
C LYS A 12 6.92 -17.33 -16.64
N TRP A 13 5.86 -17.98 -16.16
CA TRP A 13 4.89 -17.39 -15.24
C TRP A 13 5.49 -17.10 -13.85
N ARG A 14 6.33 -18.01 -13.31
CA ARG A 14 7.09 -17.75 -12.07
C ARG A 14 8.11 -16.62 -12.23
N GLY A 15 8.75 -16.49 -13.39
CA GLY A 15 9.71 -15.42 -13.68
C GLY A 15 9.11 -14.01 -13.80
N LEU A 16 7.78 -13.90 -13.95
CA LEU A 16 7.08 -12.62 -14.05
C LEU A 16 6.50 -12.11 -12.72
N ARG A 17 6.67 -12.87 -11.62
CA ARG A 17 6.41 -12.39 -10.26
C ARG A 17 7.59 -11.52 -9.77
N LYS A 18 8.07 -10.63 -10.63
CA LYS A 18 8.88 -9.49 -10.19
C LYS A 18 7.94 -8.55 -9.48
N ASN A 19 8.17 -8.42 -8.18
CA ASN A 19 7.62 -7.37 -7.32
C ASN A 19 7.86 -6.03 -8.01
N LYS A 20 6.90 -5.58 -8.83
CA LYS A 20 7.00 -4.30 -9.52
C LYS A 20 6.74 -3.25 -8.48
N GLY A 21 7.83 -2.84 -7.84
CA GLY A 21 7.91 -1.58 -7.13
C GLY A 21 7.25 -0.50 -7.96
N PHE A 22 6.41 0.27 -7.27
CA PHE A 22 5.59 1.37 -7.71
C PHE A 22 6.24 2.14 -8.87
N GLY A 23 5.90 1.76 -10.09
CA GLY A 23 6.51 2.28 -11.31
C GLY A 23 5.82 3.57 -11.73
N ARG A 24 6.53 4.70 -11.57
CA ARG A 24 6.30 5.99 -12.23
C ARG A 24 4.88 6.57 -12.08
N VAL A 25 4.56 7.03 -10.87
CA VAL A 25 3.58 8.12 -10.69
C VAL A 25 4.36 9.42 -10.52
N GLY A 26 4.03 10.43 -11.33
CA GLY A 26 4.78 11.67 -11.58
C GLY A 26 4.93 12.65 -10.41
N CYS A 27 4.90 12.19 -9.16
CA CYS A 27 5.45 12.89 -8.01
C CYS A 27 5.64 11.83 -6.94
N CYS A 28 6.89 11.51 -6.61
CA CYS A 28 7.25 10.34 -5.82
C CYS A 28 6.51 10.38 -4.47
N PRO A 29 5.59 9.43 -4.19
CA PRO A 29 5.12 9.21 -2.84
C PRO A 29 6.35 8.88 -2.00
N LYS A 30 6.43 9.44 -0.79
CA LYS A 30 7.55 9.18 0.09
C LYS A 30 7.48 7.70 0.49
N GLU A 31 8.59 6.98 0.33
CA GLU A 31 8.67 5.61 0.84
C GLU A 31 8.86 5.70 2.35
N PHE A 32 7.89 5.17 3.10
CA PHE A 32 7.92 5.20 4.55
C PHE A 32 8.49 3.91 5.10
N VAL A 33 9.29 4.02 6.17
CA VAL A 33 9.83 2.86 6.87
C VAL A 33 8.71 2.24 7.71
N TYR A 34 8.52 0.92 7.60
CA TYR A 34 7.47 0.21 8.34
C TYR A 34 7.51 0.48 9.84
N LYS A 35 8.71 0.61 10.42
CA LYS A 35 8.90 0.93 11.84
C LYS A 35 8.25 2.27 12.23
N GLU A 36 8.43 3.30 11.40
CA GLU A 36 7.84 4.63 11.65
C GLU A 36 6.32 4.57 11.57
N VAL A 37 5.80 3.90 10.54
CA VAL A 37 4.36 3.70 10.37
C VAL A 37 3.77 2.93 11.55
N LYS A 38 4.41 1.82 11.95
CA LYS A 38 3.97 0.98 13.07
C LYS A 38 3.92 1.78 14.37
N LEU A 39 4.91 2.62 14.64
CA LEU A 39 4.92 3.51 15.80
C LEU A 39 3.79 4.56 15.71
N ALA A 40 3.61 5.17 14.54
CA ALA A 40 2.58 6.19 14.32
C ALA A 40 1.15 5.66 14.57
N ILE A 41 0.90 4.38 14.29
CA ILE A 41 -0.37 3.68 14.57
C ILE A 41 -0.36 2.86 15.86
N LYS A 42 0.60 3.08 16.77
CA LYS A 42 0.73 2.38 18.06
C LYS A 42 0.59 0.87 17.91
N GLU A 43 1.39 0.27 17.04
CA GLU A 43 1.40 -1.18 16.78
C GLU A 43 0.06 -1.77 16.32
N PHE A 44 -0.66 -1.07 15.44
CA PHE A 44 -1.96 -1.49 14.90
C PHE A 44 -3.02 -1.66 15.99
N HIS A 45 -2.94 -0.87 17.07
CA HIS A 45 -3.87 -0.97 18.18
C HIS A 45 -5.31 -0.62 17.76
N ALA A 46 -6.29 -1.38 18.24
CA ALA A 46 -7.70 -1.21 17.91
C ALA A 46 -8.22 0.21 18.21
N SER A 47 -7.65 0.91 19.21
CA SER A 47 -8.02 2.30 19.55
C SER A 47 -7.72 3.32 18.46
N ARG A 48 -6.94 2.95 17.43
CA ARG A 48 -6.61 3.82 16.29
C ARG A 48 -7.38 3.41 15.05
N VAL A 49 -8.20 2.36 15.08
CA VAL A 49 -9.02 1.99 13.93
C VAL A 49 -10.07 3.06 13.72
N ILE A 50 -10.08 3.64 12.52
CA ILE A 50 -11.11 4.57 12.04
C ILE A 50 -12.26 3.75 11.43
N GLY A 51 -11.92 2.68 10.72
CA GLY A 51 -12.90 1.80 10.11
C GLY A 51 -12.25 0.57 9.46
N ASN A 52 -13.07 -0.42 9.18
CA ASN A 52 -12.66 -1.60 8.44
C ASN A 52 -13.44 -1.68 7.13
N GLU A 53 -12.72 -1.78 6.02
CA GLU A 53 -13.30 -1.94 4.69
C GLU A 53 -12.90 -3.29 4.10
N SER A 54 -13.57 -3.69 3.02
CA SER A 54 -13.25 -4.90 2.25
C SER A 54 -11.80 -4.96 1.77
N PHE A 55 -11.16 -3.80 1.58
CA PHE A 55 -9.78 -3.68 1.13
C PHE A 55 -8.75 -3.62 2.26
N GLY A 56 -9.21 -3.61 3.51
CA GLY A 56 -8.37 -3.60 4.69
C GLY A 56 -8.82 -2.60 5.75
N THR A 57 -8.00 -2.47 6.78
CA THR A 57 -8.32 -1.64 7.95
C THR A 57 -7.65 -0.28 7.85
N VAL A 58 -8.40 0.76 8.18
CA VAL A 58 -7.95 2.15 8.18
C VAL A 58 -7.65 2.59 9.60
N TYR A 59 -6.45 3.09 9.83
CA TYR A 59 -5.93 3.51 11.12
C TYR A 59 -5.63 5.00 11.14
N LYS A 60 -5.82 5.64 12.30
CA LYS A 60 -5.36 6.98 12.60
C LYS A 60 -3.90 6.94 13.02
N ALA A 61 -3.04 7.49 12.19
CA ALA A 61 -1.62 7.65 12.47
C ALA A 61 -1.32 9.05 12.99
N LEU A 62 -0.36 9.13 13.91
CA LEU A 62 0.21 10.39 14.35
C LEU A 62 1.71 10.32 14.08
N LEU A 63 2.17 11.07 13.09
CA LEU A 63 3.60 11.11 12.78
C LEU A 63 4.29 12.04 13.77
N GLU A 64 5.04 11.46 14.72
CA GLU A 64 5.71 12.23 15.78
C GLU A 64 6.65 13.31 15.23
N SER A 65 7.30 13.02 14.09
CA SER A 65 8.24 13.94 13.43
C SER A 65 7.59 15.24 12.94
N SER A 66 6.33 15.20 12.45
CA SER A 66 5.65 16.36 11.87
C SER A 66 4.43 16.84 12.67
N ARG A 67 4.08 16.12 13.75
CA ARG A 67 2.84 16.31 14.54
C ARG A 67 1.58 16.36 13.68
N THR A 68 1.61 15.72 12.52
CA THR A 68 0.49 15.66 11.58
C THR A 68 -0.31 14.41 11.85
N ILE A 69 -1.64 14.54 11.82
CA ILE A 69 -2.55 13.39 11.84
C ILE A 69 -2.69 12.92 10.41
N THR A 70 -2.35 11.66 10.16
CA THR A 70 -2.50 11.02 8.86
C THR A 70 -3.33 9.76 8.99
N THR A 71 -3.83 9.26 7.87
CA THR A 71 -4.64 8.07 7.79
C THR A 71 -3.83 6.97 7.12
N ILE A 72 -3.78 5.79 7.76
CA ILE A 72 -3.03 4.65 7.27
C ILE A 72 -3.96 3.51 6.91
N LYS A 73 -4.02 3.16 5.62
CA LYS A 73 -4.79 1.99 5.14
C LYS A 73 -3.86 0.79 5.03
N SER A 74 -4.17 -0.27 5.78
CA SER A 74 -3.44 -1.55 5.78
C SER A 74 -4.20 -2.62 5.03
N SER A 75 -3.54 -3.28 4.07
CA SER A 75 -4.07 -4.43 3.34
C SER A 75 -3.15 -5.64 3.48
N THR A 76 -3.70 -6.74 3.98
CA THR A 76 -2.97 -8.01 4.24
C THR A 76 -3.24 -9.09 3.18
N GLN A 77 -4.25 -8.91 2.31
CA GLN A 77 -4.60 -9.92 1.31
C GLN A 77 -3.77 -9.77 0.02
N ASP A 78 -3.21 -10.88 -0.46
CA ASP A 78 -2.47 -10.94 -1.73
C ASP A 78 -3.37 -10.61 -2.93
N ASP A 79 -4.64 -11.00 -2.88
CA ASP A 79 -5.66 -10.62 -3.87
C ASP A 79 -6.01 -9.13 -3.77
N GLY A 80 -6.01 -8.58 -2.55
CA GLY A 80 -6.20 -7.17 -2.27
C GLY A 80 -5.17 -6.31 -2.99
N LYS A 81 -3.88 -6.67 -2.94
CA LYS A 81 -2.81 -5.94 -3.65
C LYS A 81 -3.10 -5.77 -5.14
N THR A 82 -3.59 -6.80 -5.81
CA THR A 82 -3.85 -6.73 -7.26
C THR A 82 -4.99 -5.79 -7.63
N LYS A 83 -6.03 -5.71 -6.79
CA LYS A 83 -7.16 -4.77 -6.95
C LYS A 83 -6.82 -3.38 -6.44
N PHE A 84 -5.93 -3.29 -5.47
CA PHE A 84 -5.59 -2.05 -4.79
C PHE A 84 -4.58 -1.20 -5.55
N LEU A 85 -3.64 -1.82 -6.27
CA LEU A 85 -2.66 -1.11 -7.12
C LEU A 85 -3.28 -0.15 -8.16
N PRO A 86 -4.32 -0.54 -8.93
CA PRO A 86 -4.95 0.38 -9.87
C PRO A 86 -5.70 1.51 -9.17
N GLU A 87 -6.44 1.24 -8.09
CA GLU A 87 -7.09 2.28 -7.27
C GLU A 87 -6.06 3.26 -6.70
N LEU A 88 -4.93 2.74 -6.24
CA LEU A 88 -3.78 3.50 -5.78
C LEU A 88 -3.23 4.45 -6.84
N SER A 89 -3.08 3.96 -8.06
CA SER A 89 -2.60 4.79 -9.17
C SER A 89 -3.56 5.94 -9.44
N ILE A 90 -4.87 5.71 -9.31
CA ILE A 90 -5.89 6.75 -9.46
C ILE A 90 -5.77 7.76 -8.33
N ILE A 91 -5.79 7.34 -7.07
CA ILE A 91 -5.66 8.23 -5.89
C ILE A 91 -4.34 9.01 -5.94
N ALA A 92 -3.25 8.37 -6.35
CA ALA A 92 -1.93 9.01 -6.46
C ALA A 92 -1.88 10.07 -7.58
N SER A 93 -2.69 9.92 -8.63
CA SER A 93 -2.83 10.92 -9.71
C SER A 93 -3.77 12.07 -9.38
N LEU A 94 -4.64 11.90 -8.36
CA LEU A 94 -5.58 12.92 -7.93
C LEU A 94 -4.91 13.86 -6.91
N ARG A 95 -4.77 15.13 -7.28
CA ARG A 95 -4.27 16.20 -6.41
C ARG A 95 -5.26 17.34 -6.39
N HIS A 96 -6.05 17.39 -5.33
CA HIS A 96 -7.01 18.46 -5.14
C HIS A 96 -7.17 18.74 -3.65
N LYS A 97 -7.33 20.01 -3.28
CA LYS A 97 -7.50 20.46 -1.88
C LYS A 97 -8.71 19.85 -1.14
N ASN A 98 -9.66 19.29 -1.89
CA ASN A 98 -10.88 18.65 -1.35
C ASN A 98 -10.87 17.13 -1.53
N LEU A 99 -9.77 16.55 -2.00
CA LEU A 99 -9.62 15.09 -2.17
C LEU A 99 -8.47 14.61 -1.30
N VAL A 100 -8.62 13.40 -0.78
CA VAL A 100 -7.58 12.74 0.01
C VAL A 100 -6.32 12.61 -0.83
N GLN A 101 -5.20 13.10 -0.29
CA GLN A 101 -3.92 13.05 -0.98
C GLN A 101 -3.09 11.87 -0.46
N LEU A 102 -2.64 11.02 -1.38
CA LEU A 102 -1.66 9.99 -1.06
C LEU A 102 -0.28 10.62 -0.81
N LEU A 103 0.24 10.45 0.40
CA LEU A 103 1.55 10.94 0.81
C LEU A 103 2.65 9.92 0.56
N GLY A 104 2.36 8.64 0.79
CA GLY A 104 3.36 7.59 0.69
C GLY A 104 2.81 6.18 0.81
N LEU A 105 3.71 5.24 0.54
CA LEU A 105 3.46 3.81 0.51
C LEU A 105 4.59 3.11 1.26
N CYS A 106 4.24 2.07 2.01
CA CYS A 106 5.18 1.12 2.58
C CYS A 106 4.72 -0.29 2.22
N VAL A 107 5.63 -1.09 1.67
CA VAL A 107 5.37 -2.49 1.32
C VAL A 107 6.42 -3.34 2.04
N GLU A 108 6.04 -3.94 3.17
CA GLU A 108 6.95 -4.79 3.93
C GLU A 108 6.23 -6.04 4.43
N LYS A 109 6.91 -7.19 4.39
CA LYS A 109 6.38 -8.50 4.85
C LYS A 109 5.06 -8.94 4.20
N GLY A 110 4.73 -8.41 3.02
CA GLY A 110 3.47 -8.71 2.34
C GLY A 110 2.28 -7.89 2.84
N GLU A 111 2.51 -6.95 3.76
CA GLU A 111 1.54 -5.92 4.15
C GLU A 111 1.78 -4.68 3.30
N LEU A 112 0.68 -4.10 2.81
CA LEU A 112 0.73 -2.84 2.08
C LEU A 112 0.07 -1.76 2.94
N LEU A 113 0.83 -0.71 3.24
CA LEU A 113 0.44 0.40 4.07
C LEU A 113 0.48 1.69 3.25
N LEU A 114 -0.61 2.45 3.26
CA LEU A 114 -0.68 3.74 2.58
C LEU A 114 -0.87 4.86 3.57
N GLU A 115 -0.07 5.90 3.45
CA GLU A 115 -0.27 7.12 4.21
C GLU A 115 -1.02 8.15 3.38
N MET A 116 -2.13 8.65 3.92
CA MET A 116 -3.01 9.62 3.29
C MET A 116 -3.24 10.82 4.21
N LEU A 117 -3.22 12.03 3.65
CA LEU A 117 -3.68 13.23 4.33
C LEU A 117 -5.16 13.44 4.01
N ALA A 118 -5.98 13.57 5.05
CA ALA A 118 -7.40 13.93 4.96
C ALA A 118 -7.59 15.43 5.18
#